data_AF-A0A962CRQ7-F1
#
_entry.id   AF-A0A962CRQ7-F1
#
_cell.length_a   1.000
_cell.length_b   1.000
_cell.length_c   1.000
_cell.angle_alpha   90.00
_cell.angle_beta   90.00
_cell.angle_gamma   90.00
#
_symmetry.space_group_name_H-M   'P 1'
#
loop_
_entity.id
_entity.type
_entity.pdbx_description
1 polymer ?
#
loop_
_entity_poly.entity_id
_entity_poly.type
_entity_poly.pdbx_seq_one_letter_code
_entity_poly.pdbx_strand_id
1 'polypeptide(L)'
;MNHKIRIHLAYENGYHYDIRNSSSYLVMNWTIKYTPKWKNNQEALLTLVSSHQRHPLREWYGPLAELIFCSSYKHLSKHISMTTQQFDIEKQLAQFILMQACFLHQKCLHEYQVNQDTKKAGLTNNNDLAELLLFIRMTSNHPNQHSLMTFHNAQIPWCDDFETRIDNLINSKLIQHIRYKNMDFFDKNPYPHDHILDLHDKVLFDYQQNFPIREHQKLIVGKLF
;
A
#
# COMPACT_ATOMS: atom_id res chain seq x y z
N MET A 1 -8.16 -25.96 0.09
CA MET A 1 -7.41 -25.34 -1.02
C MET A 1 -6.82 -24.04 -0.51
N ASN A 2 -5.49 -23.91 -0.43
CA ASN A 2 -4.84 -22.68 0.03
C ASN A 2 -4.69 -21.72 -1.15
N HIS A 3 -5.52 -20.68 -1.23
CA HIS A 3 -5.35 -19.61 -2.20
C HIS A 3 -4.20 -18.70 -1.76
N LYS A 4 -3.04 -18.83 -2.41
CA LYS A 4 -1.93 -17.89 -2.25
C LYS A 4 -2.23 -16.65 -3.09
N ILE A 5 -2.58 -15.55 -2.43
CA ILE A 5 -2.68 -14.24 -3.08
C ILE A 5 -1.25 -13.74 -3.34
N ARG A 6 -0.81 -13.66 -4.60
CA ARG A 6 0.44 -13.01 -4.98
C ARG A 6 0.16 -11.55 -5.34
N ILE A 7 0.79 -10.64 -4.61
CA ILE A 7 0.69 -9.19 -4.83
C ILE A 7 2.04 -8.73 -5.41
N HIS A 8 2.05 -8.25 -6.65
CA HIS A 8 3.22 -7.61 -7.25
C HIS A 8 3.04 -6.09 -7.19
N LEU A 9 4.00 -5.40 -6.56
CA LEU A 9 4.08 -3.94 -6.52
C LEU A 9 5.10 -3.50 -7.57
N ALA A 10 4.64 -2.82 -8.62
CA ALA A 10 5.53 -2.05 -9.48
C ALA A 10 5.66 -0.64 -8.87
N TYR A 11 6.88 -0.26 -8.52
CA TYR A 11 7.26 1.10 -8.17
C TYR A 11 7.82 1.78 -9.42
N GLU A 12 7.33 2.97 -9.79
CA GLU A 12 8.09 3.87 -10.66
C GLU A 12 8.00 5.33 -10.22
N ASN A 13 9.15 5.97 -10.38
CA ASN A 13 9.60 7.27 -9.88
C ASN A 13 8.73 8.47 -10.29
N GLY A 14 8.76 9.50 -9.44
CA GLY A 14 8.15 10.79 -9.69
C GLY A 14 8.78 11.53 -10.89
N TYR A 15 7.93 12.14 -11.69
CA TYR A 15 8.31 13.07 -12.76
C TYR A 15 7.62 14.41 -12.58
N HIS A 16 8.41 15.47 -12.66
CA HIS A 16 7.98 16.88 -12.71
C HIS A 16 7.24 17.15 -14.03
N TYR A 17 6.08 17.80 -13.95
CA TYR A 17 5.39 18.35 -15.13
C TYR A 17 5.86 19.78 -15.37
N ASP A 18 6.42 20.05 -16.55
CA ASP A 18 6.65 21.39 -17.07
C ASP A 18 5.40 21.83 -17.86
N ILE A 19 4.70 22.85 -17.37
CA ILE A 19 3.47 23.36 -17.97
C ILE A 19 3.84 24.57 -18.81
N ARG A 20 4.10 24.37 -20.11
CA ARG A 20 4.01 25.45 -21.10
C ARG A 20 3.39 24.96 -22.41
N ASN A 21 2.24 25.56 -22.71
CA ASN A 21 1.63 25.76 -24.02
C ASN A 21 1.38 24.54 -24.93
N SER A 22 0.15 24.05 -24.93
CA SER A 22 -0.57 23.76 -26.18
C SER A 22 -2.06 23.56 -25.93
N SER A 23 -2.85 24.47 -26.50
CA SER A 23 -4.31 24.49 -26.53
C SER A 23 -4.86 23.38 -27.44
N SER A 24 -4.84 22.15 -26.92
CA SER A 24 -5.73 21.06 -27.34
C SER A 24 -6.01 20.28 -26.07
N TYR A 25 -7.26 20.28 -25.60
CA TYR A 25 -7.66 19.40 -24.50
C TYR A 25 -7.51 17.95 -24.99
N LEU A 26 -6.31 17.40 -24.83
CA LEU A 26 -6.07 15.95 -24.92
C LEU A 26 -6.93 15.34 -23.82
N VAL A 27 -8.09 14.81 -24.21
CA VAL A 27 -8.89 13.97 -23.33
C VAL A 27 -7.96 12.83 -22.92
N MET A 28 -7.54 12.82 -21.66
CA MET A 28 -6.73 11.73 -21.12
C MET A 28 -7.59 10.48 -21.18
N ASN A 29 -7.36 9.66 -22.20
CA ASN A 29 -8.05 8.38 -22.34
C ASN A 29 -7.34 7.39 -21.43
N TRP A 30 -8.11 6.78 -20.52
CA TRP A 30 -7.65 5.66 -19.71
C TRP A 30 -8.22 4.40 -20.31
N THR A 31 -7.49 3.30 -20.23
CA THR A 31 -7.99 2.02 -20.72
C THR A 31 -7.87 0.99 -19.60
N ILE A 32 -8.95 0.26 -19.36
CA ILE A 32 -8.94 -0.90 -18.49
C ILE A 32 -9.17 -2.16 -19.31
N LYS A 33 -8.32 -3.16 -19.08
CA LYS A 33 -8.39 -4.46 -19.75
C LYS A 33 -8.52 -5.56 -18.73
N TYR A 34 -9.56 -6.36 -18.85
CA TYR A 34 -9.76 -7.58 -18.08
C TYR A 34 -9.45 -8.80 -18.94
N THR A 35 -8.70 -9.76 -18.38
CA THR A 35 -8.30 -11.01 -19.03
C THR A 35 -8.57 -12.15 -18.05
N PRO A 36 -9.67 -12.91 -18.16
CA PRO A 36 -10.09 -13.89 -17.16
C PRO A 36 -9.14 -15.09 -17.05
N LYS A 37 -8.33 -15.34 -18.07
CA LYS A 37 -7.31 -16.39 -18.09
C LYS A 37 -6.02 -15.84 -18.67
N TRP A 38 -5.14 -15.36 -17.81
CA TRP A 38 -3.85 -14.81 -18.19
C TRP A 38 -2.73 -15.84 -18.01
N LYS A 39 -2.00 -16.10 -19.11
CA LYS A 39 -0.93 -17.11 -19.21
C LYS A 39 -1.39 -18.53 -18.82
N ASN A 40 -0.44 -19.47 -18.79
CA ASN A 40 -0.67 -20.88 -18.45
C ASN A 40 -1.24 -21.13 -17.04
N ASN A 41 -1.39 -20.09 -16.21
CA ASN A 41 -1.79 -20.19 -14.81
C ASN A 41 -3.31 -20.13 -14.59
N GLN A 42 -4.11 -19.90 -15.63
CA GLN A 42 -5.58 -19.76 -15.53
C GLN A 42 -6.08 -18.68 -14.55
N GLU A 43 -5.22 -17.75 -14.13
CA GLU A 43 -5.58 -16.66 -13.22
C GLU A 43 -6.07 -15.44 -14.00
N ALA A 44 -7.04 -14.71 -13.44
CA ALA A 44 -7.50 -13.45 -14.02
C ALA A 44 -6.43 -12.35 -13.93
N LEU A 45 -6.44 -11.42 -14.89
CA LEU A 45 -5.64 -10.20 -14.89
C LEU A 45 -6.54 -9.00 -15.16
N LEU A 46 -6.35 -7.94 -14.39
CA LEU A 46 -6.91 -6.63 -14.65
C LEU A 46 -5.76 -5.63 -14.83
N THR A 47 -5.75 -4.92 -15.95
CA THR A 47 -4.70 -3.97 -16.33
C THR A 47 -5.31 -2.58 -16.49
N LEU A 48 -4.74 -1.58 -15.83
CA LEU A 48 -5.06 -0.17 -16.04
C LEU A 48 -3.91 0.52 -16.77
N VAL A 49 -4.22 1.19 -17.87
CA VAL A 49 -3.26 1.89 -18.73
C VAL A 49 -3.70 3.34 -18.90
N SER A 50 -2.75 4.27 -18.82
CA SER A 50 -2.96 5.66 -19.23
C SER A 50 -2.52 5.83 -20.68
N SER A 51 -3.27 6.57 -21.50
CA SER A 51 -2.91 6.88 -22.90
C SER A 51 -1.53 7.52 -23.07
N HIS A 52 -1.01 8.19 -22.04
CA HIS A 52 0.33 8.79 -22.05
C HIS A 52 1.46 7.79 -21.74
N GLN A 53 1.14 6.58 -21.29
CA GLN A 53 2.11 5.57 -20.89
C GLN A 53 2.08 4.37 -21.85
N ARG A 54 3.25 3.96 -22.35
CA ARG A 54 3.39 2.71 -23.13
C ARG A 54 3.29 1.45 -22.26
N HIS A 55 3.31 1.62 -20.94
CA HIS A 55 3.30 0.54 -19.96
C HIS A 55 2.05 0.59 -19.09
N PRO A 56 1.61 -0.56 -18.54
CA PRO A 56 0.58 -0.59 -17.54
C PRO A 56 0.92 0.31 -16.36
N LEU A 57 -0.03 1.17 -15.95
CA LEU A 57 0.10 1.90 -14.70
C LEU A 57 -0.01 0.91 -13.52
N ARG A 58 -0.94 -0.03 -13.62
CA ARG A 58 -1.15 -1.06 -12.61
C ARG A 58 -1.71 -2.34 -13.19
N GLU A 59 -1.32 -3.44 -12.57
CA GLU A 59 -1.82 -4.78 -12.85
C GLU A 59 -2.26 -5.45 -11.55
N TRP A 60 -3.41 -6.10 -11.59
CA TRP A 60 -3.92 -6.95 -10.52
C TRP A 60 -4.12 -8.37 -11.06
N TYR A 61 -3.87 -9.36 -10.20
CA TYR A 61 -3.82 -10.76 -10.59
C TYR A 61 -4.76 -11.62 -9.73
N GLY A 62 -5.27 -12.71 -10.31
CA GLY A 62 -6.08 -13.72 -9.64
C GLY A 62 -7.43 -13.20 -9.11
N PRO A 63 -7.92 -13.72 -7.97
CA PRO A 63 -9.21 -13.33 -7.40
C PRO A 63 -9.34 -11.84 -7.10
N LEU A 64 -8.23 -11.14 -6.84
CA LEU A 64 -8.25 -9.69 -6.61
C LEU A 64 -8.67 -8.94 -7.88
N ALA A 65 -8.16 -9.36 -9.04
CA ALA A 65 -8.53 -8.79 -10.33
C ALA A 65 -10.03 -8.95 -10.62
N GLU A 66 -10.57 -10.14 -10.35
CA GLU A 66 -12.00 -10.44 -10.48
C GLU A 66 -12.85 -9.56 -9.58
N LEU A 67 -12.49 -9.42 -8.29
CA LEU A 67 -13.25 -8.61 -7.34
C LEU A 67 -13.25 -7.12 -7.70
N ILE A 68 -12.11 -6.58 -8.14
CA ILE A 68 -12.01 -5.19 -8.60
C ILE A 68 -12.84 -5.01 -9.89
N PHE A 69 -12.75 -5.94 -10.84
CA PHE A 69 -13.51 -5.87 -12.07
C PHE A 69 -15.02 -5.94 -11.81
N CYS A 70 -15.49 -6.92 -11.04
CA CYS A 70 -16.90 -7.11 -10.70
C CYS A 70 -17.48 -5.92 -9.93
N SER A 71 -16.74 -5.36 -8.97
CA SER A 71 -17.20 -4.16 -8.23
C SER A 71 -17.29 -2.92 -9.13
N SER A 72 -16.46 -2.86 -10.18
CA SER A 72 -16.43 -1.74 -11.14
C SER A 72 -17.37 -1.96 -12.34
N TYR A 73 -17.81 -3.20 -12.57
CA TYR A 73 -18.57 -3.59 -13.76
C TYR A 73 -19.87 -2.82 -13.94
N LYS A 74 -20.58 -2.48 -12.86
CA LYS A 74 -21.80 -1.64 -12.91
C LYS A 74 -21.56 -0.25 -13.51
N HIS A 75 -20.32 0.25 -13.42
CA HIS A 75 -19.91 1.52 -14.01
C HIS A 75 -19.37 1.33 -15.43
N LEU A 76 -18.76 0.16 -15.71
CA LEU A 76 -18.24 -0.21 -17.03
C LEU A 76 -19.35 -0.63 -18.01
N SER A 77 -20.48 -1.13 -17.51
CA SER A 77 -21.55 -1.70 -18.34
C SER A 77 -22.29 -0.70 -19.24
N LYS A 78 -22.02 0.60 -19.07
CA LYS A 78 -22.49 1.67 -19.96
C LYS A 78 -21.70 1.76 -21.28
N HIS A 79 -20.57 1.04 -21.42
CA HIS A 79 -19.64 1.14 -22.54
C HIS A 79 -19.46 -0.18 -23.33
N ILE A 80 -20.43 -1.10 -23.32
CA ILE A 80 -20.23 -2.50 -23.76
C ILE A 80 -20.31 -2.71 -25.28
N SER A 81 -19.22 -3.24 -25.83
CA SER A 81 -19.23 -4.31 -26.84
C SER A 81 -18.74 -5.61 -26.18
N MET A 82 -19.53 -6.69 -26.22
CA MET A 82 -19.29 -7.94 -25.46
C MET A 82 -18.07 -8.75 -25.93
N THR A 83 -17.40 -8.35 -27.01
CA THR A 83 -16.34 -9.14 -27.66
C THR A 83 -14.93 -8.73 -27.24
N THR A 84 -14.77 -7.58 -26.60
CA THR A 84 -13.48 -7.09 -26.09
C THR A 84 -13.63 -6.62 -24.66
N GLN A 85 -13.02 -7.31 -23.69
CA GLN A 85 -12.97 -6.89 -22.28
C GLN A 85 -11.94 -5.77 -22.05
N GLN A 86 -11.87 -4.85 -22.99
CA GLN A 86 -11.06 -3.66 -22.96
C GLN A 86 -12.01 -2.46 -23.08
N PHE A 87 -11.91 -1.53 -22.15
CA PHE A 87 -12.81 -0.39 -22.06
C PHE A 87 -11.99 0.87 -21.94
N ASP A 88 -12.28 1.85 -22.80
CA ASP A 88 -11.83 3.21 -22.57
C ASP A 88 -12.71 3.83 -21.48
N ILE A 89 -12.07 4.42 -20.49
CA ILE A 89 -12.71 4.97 -19.30
C ILE A 89 -12.24 6.39 -19.05
N GLU A 90 -13.11 7.16 -18.42
CA GLU A 90 -12.76 8.49 -17.95
C GLU A 90 -11.83 8.43 -16.73
N LYS A 91 -11.09 9.51 -16.49
CA LYS A 91 -10.17 9.65 -15.36
C LYS A 91 -10.87 9.39 -14.02
N GLN A 92 -12.11 9.84 -13.84
CA GLN A 92 -12.87 9.65 -12.60
C GLN A 92 -13.12 8.16 -12.33
N LEU A 93 -13.41 7.37 -13.37
CA LEU A 93 -13.61 5.93 -13.23
C LEU A 93 -12.28 5.22 -12.97
N ALA A 94 -11.18 5.64 -13.61
CA ALA A 94 -9.85 5.13 -13.29
C ALA A 94 -9.47 5.37 -11.81
N GLN A 95 -9.75 6.57 -11.29
CA GLN A 95 -9.55 6.91 -9.87
C GLN A 95 -10.42 6.06 -8.94
N PHE A 96 -11.70 5.86 -9.29
CA PHE A 96 -12.59 4.98 -8.53
C PHE A 96 -12.06 3.55 -8.46
N ILE A 97 -11.59 3.00 -9.58
CA ILE A 97 -11.05 1.63 -9.64
C ILE A 97 -9.79 1.51 -8.77
N LEU A 98 -8.88 2.49 -8.84
CA LEU A 98 -7.70 2.53 -7.98
C LEU A 98 -8.08 2.59 -6.49
N MET A 99 -9.06 3.42 -6.14
CA MET A 99 -9.56 3.53 -4.77
C MET A 99 -10.17 2.21 -4.27
N GLN A 100 -10.99 1.55 -5.09
CA GLN A 100 -11.57 0.24 -4.75
C GLN A 100 -10.49 -0.83 -4.56
N ALA A 101 -9.47 -0.83 -5.41
CA ALA A 101 -8.34 -1.73 -5.24
C ALA A 101 -7.60 -1.50 -3.91
N CYS A 102 -7.42 -0.23 -3.51
CA CYS A 102 -6.82 0.12 -2.22
C CYS A 102 -7.67 -0.35 -1.04
N PHE A 103 -8.98 -0.10 -1.04
CA PHE A 103 -9.87 -0.54 0.03
C PHE A 103 -9.94 -2.05 0.15
N LEU A 104 -10.00 -2.76 -0.98
CA LEU A 104 -10.01 -4.21 -0.98
C LEU A 104 -8.68 -4.78 -0.46
N HIS A 105 -7.55 -4.18 -0.86
CA HIS A 105 -6.24 -4.55 -0.33
C HIS A 105 -6.16 -4.34 1.18
N GLN A 106 -6.57 -3.16 1.67
CA GLN A 106 -6.62 -2.87 3.10
C GLN A 106 -7.46 -3.90 3.85
N LYS A 107 -8.66 -4.22 3.34
CA LYS A 107 -9.54 -5.24 3.94
C LYS A 107 -8.87 -6.62 3.99
N CYS A 108 -8.25 -7.05 2.89
CA CYS A 108 -7.57 -8.35 2.85
C CYS A 108 -6.39 -8.40 3.82
N LEU A 109 -5.59 -7.32 3.89
CA LEU A 109 -4.47 -7.24 4.83
C LEU A 109 -4.95 -7.31 6.27
N HIS A 110 -6.03 -6.58 6.58
CA HIS A 110 -6.64 -6.58 7.91
C HIS A 110 -7.14 -7.98 8.31
N GLU A 111 -7.97 -8.60 7.46
CA GLU A 111 -8.60 -9.89 7.79
C GLU A 111 -7.62 -11.06 7.84
N TYR A 112 -6.71 -11.13 6.88
CA TYR A 112 -5.88 -12.33 6.71
C TYR A 112 -4.52 -12.25 7.38
N GLN A 113 -3.99 -11.05 7.65
CA GLN A 113 -2.70 -10.90 8.31
C GLN A 113 -2.85 -10.27 9.69
N VAL A 114 -3.40 -9.07 9.77
CA VAL A 114 -3.48 -8.32 11.04
C VAL A 114 -4.30 -9.08 12.09
N ASN A 115 -5.54 -9.46 11.78
CA ASN A 115 -6.41 -10.20 12.70
C ASN A 115 -5.82 -11.56 13.11
N GLN A 116 -5.13 -12.23 12.19
CA GLN A 116 -4.49 -13.51 12.52
C GLN A 116 -3.30 -13.33 13.44
N ASP A 117 -2.49 -12.30 13.22
CA ASP A 117 -1.28 -12.04 14.00
C ASP A 117 -1.62 -11.53 15.40
N THR A 118 -2.56 -10.60 15.54
CA THR A 118 -3.05 -10.15 16.85
C THR A 118 -3.66 -11.30 17.64
N LYS A 119 -4.44 -12.17 16.98
CA LYS A 119 -4.98 -13.38 17.61
C LYS A 119 -3.88 -14.33 18.10
N LYS A 120 -2.87 -14.61 17.27
CA LYS A 120 -1.73 -15.47 17.65
C LYS A 120 -0.91 -14.90 18.80
N ALA A 121 -0.81 -13.57 18.87
CA ALA A 121 -0.15 -12.85 19.96
C ALA A 121 -0.98 -12.78 21.25
N GLY A 122 -2.21 -13.31 21.27
CA GLY A 122 -3.10 -13.21 22.43
C GLY A 122 -3.73 -11.83 22.63
N LEU A 123 -3.61 -10.94 21.64
CA LEU A 123 -4.14 -9.57 21.65
C LEU A 123 -5.58 -9.49 21.11
N THR A 124 -6.39 -10.51 21.39
CA THR A 124 -7.75 -10.64 20.84
C THR A 124 -8.69 -9.54 21.35
N ASN A 125 -9.67 -9.16 20.53
CA ASN A 125 -10.73 -8.17 20.82
C ASN A 125 -10.26 -6.71 20.93
N ASN A 126 -9.07 -6.37 20.43
CA ASN A 126 -8.59 -5.00 20.40
C ASN A 126 -8.59 -4.45 18.96
N ASN A 127 -9.77 -4.08 18.45
CA ASN A 127 -9.94 -3.58 17.07
C ASN A 127 -9.05 -2.36 16.81
N ASP A 128 -8.96 -1.46 17.78
CA ASP A 128 -8.09 -0.28 17.76
C ASP A 128 -6.61 -0.64 17.52
N LEU A 129 -6.13 -1.71 18.18
CA LEU A 129 -4.75 -2.19 18.03
C LEU A 129 -4.52 -2.82 16.65
N ALA A 130 -5.54 -3.51 16.11
CA ALA A 130 -5.51 -4.04 14.76
C ALA A 130 -5.43 -2.91 13.72
N GLU A 131 -6.18 -1.83 13.89
CA GLU A 131 -6.12 -0.66 13.02
C GLU A 131 -4.75 0.04 13.07
N LEU A 132 -4.17 0.17 14.26
CA LEU A 132 -2.82 0.74 14.41
C LEU A 132 -1.76 -0.12 13.70
N LEU A 133 -1.82 -1.45 13.86
CA LEU A 133 -0.93 -2.39 13.17
C LEU A 133 -1.14 -2.36 11.64
N LEU A 134 -2.40 -2.25 11.20
CA LEU A 134 -2.74 -2.11 9.78
C LEU A 134 -2.10 -0.86 9.18
N PHE A 135 -2.17 0.28 9.88
CA PHE A 135 -1.56 1.53 9.44
C PHE A 135 -0.04 1.39 9.28
N ILE A 136 0.66 0.80 10.26
CA ILE A 136 2.11 0.55 10.19
C ILE A 136 2.45 -0.36 8.99
N ARG A 137 1.61 -1.36 8.68
CA ARG A 137 1.88 -2.29 7.57
C ARG A 137 1.57 -1.72 6.18
N MET A 138 0.61 -0.81 6.09
CA MET A 138 0.18 -0.19 4.84
C MET A 138 1.06 0.99 4.43
N THR A 139 1.73 1.63 5.38
CA THR A 139 2.65 2.74 5.10
C THR A 139 3.90 2.25 4.36
N SER A 140 4.34 3.06 3.39
CA SER A 140 5.51 2.79 2.56
C SER A 140 6.83 3.08 3.26
N ASN A 141 6.77 3.97 4.25
CA ASN A 141 7.85 4.36 5.13
C ASN A 141 7.53 3.92 6.55
N HIS A 142 8.56 3.85 7.40
CA HIS A 142 8.38 3.57 8.82
C HIS A 142 7.86 4.84 9.50
N PRO A 143 6.60 4.84 9.99
CA PRO A 143 6.02 6.04 10.58
C PRO A 143 6.79 6.41 11.85
N ASN A 144 7.00 7.71 12.04
CA ASN A 144 7.51 8.23 13.31
C ASN A 144 6.39 8.31 14.37
N GLN A 145 6.77 8.43 15.64
CA GLN A 145 5.83 8.50 16.77
C GLN A 145 4.79 9.60 16.59
N HIS A 146 5.18 10.78 16.11
CA HIS A 146 4.24 11.88 15.88
C HIS A 146 3.15 11.50 14.87
N SER A 147 3.54 10.93 13.71
CA SER A 147 2.59 10.47 12.70
C SER A 147 1.65 9.38 13.20
N LEU A 148 2.16 8.43 14.00
CA LEU A 148 1.32 7.40 14.61
C LEU A 148 0.35 7.95 15.65
N MET A 149 0.80 8.87 16.51
CA MET A 149 -0.07 9.53 17.47
C MET A 149 -1.16 10.34 16.77
N THR A 150 -0.82 11.08 15.71
CA THR A 150 -1.82 11.82 14.91
C THR A 150 -2.86 10.87 14.32
N PHE A 151 -2.44 9.73 13.76
CA PHE A 151 -3.36 8.72 13.26
C PHE A 151 -4.23 8.13 14.37
N HIS A 152 -3.63 7.70 15.48
CA HIS A 152 -4.31 7.11 16.63
C HIS A 152 -5.37 8.06 17.20
N ASN A 153 -5.01 9.32 17.43
CA ASN A 153 -5.93 10.33 17.96
C ASN A 153 -7.06 10.68 16.99
N ALA A 154 -6.81 10.60 15.67
CA ALA A 154 -7.85 10.83 14.67
C ALA A 154 -8.86 9.67 14.60
N GLN A 155 -8.41 8.42 14.82
CA GLN A 155 -9.27 7.24 14.78
C GLN A 155 -9.99 7.02 16.12
N ILE A 156 -9.30 7.23 17.24
CA ILE A 156 -9.75 6.88 18.59
C ILE A 156 -9.46 8.05 19.54
N PRO A 157 -10.14 9.21 19.37
CA PRO A 157 -9.84 10.44 20.13
C PRO A 157 -10.07 10.34 21.64
N TRP A 158 -10.70 9.27 22.13
CA TRP A 158 -11.01 9.03 23.55
C TRP A 158 -10.02 8.08 24.25
N CYS A 159 -9.00 7.58 23.55
CA CYS A 159 -8.07 6.59 24.12
C CYS A 159 -6.67 7.18 24.30
N ASP A 160 -6.34 7.53 25.55
CA ASP A 160 -5.04 8.09 25.94
C ASP A 160 -3.92 7.04 26.09
N ASP A 161 -4.19 5.78 25.73
CA ASP A 161 -3.32 4.64 26.01
C ASP A 161 -2.39 4.26 24.82
N PHE A 162 -1.94 5.26 24.07
CA PHE A 162 -1.12 5.05 22.86
C PHE A 162 0.17 4.27 23.15
N GLU A 163 0.90 4.65 24.19
CA GLU A 163 2.19 4.02 24.53
C GLU A 163 2.02 2.54 24.88
N THR A 164 1.05 2.19 25.73
CA THR A 164 0.76 0.79 26.07
C THR A 164 0.38 -0.03 24.85
N ARG A 165 -0.34 0.55 23.88
CA ARG A 165 -0.70 -0.14 22.63
C ARG A 165 0.53 -0.41 21.76
N ILE A 166 1.41 0.56 21.62
CA ILE A 166 2.68 0.40 20.91
C ILE A 166 3.55 -0.66 21.60
N ASP A 167 3.68 -0.59 22.92
CA ASP A 167 4.43 -1.57 23.72
C ASP A 167 3.86 -2.99 23.54
N ASN A 168 2.53 -3.14 23.50
CA ASN A 168 1.89 -4.43 23.22
C ASN A 168 2.28 -5.00 21.85
N LEU A 169 2.36 -4.15 20.81
CA LEU A 169 2.78 -4.58 19.46
C LEU A 169 4.28 -4.98 19.43
N ILE A 170 5.14 -4.21 20.12
CA ILE A 170 6.58 -4.48 20.21
C ILE A 170 6.84 -5.77 20.98
N ASN A 171 6.26 -5.90 22.18
CA ASN A 171 6.42 -7.06 23.06
C ASN A 171 5.89 -8.35 22.41
N SER A 172 4.85 -8.23 21.57
CA SER A 172 4.29 -9.33 20.80
C SER A 172 5.07 -9.66 19.52
N LYS A 173 6.19 -8.96 19.25
CA LYS A 173 7.01 -9.12 18.05
C LYS A 173 6.20 -8.94 16.76
N LEU A 174 5.26 -7.99 16.76
CA LEU A 174 4.46 -7.63 15.58
C LEU A 174 5.05 -6.44 14.82
N ILE A 175 5.83 -5.62 15.52
CA ILE A 175 6.58 -4.47 14.98
C ILE A 175 7.93 -4.36 15.70
N GLN A 176 8.85 -3.57 15.15
CA GLN A 176 10.10 -3.16 15.77
C GLN A 176 10.08 -1.66 16.08
N HIS A 177 10.64 -1.26 17.22
CA HIS A 177 10.92 0.13 17.56
C HIS A 177 12.36 0.49 17.20
N ILE A 178 12.53 1.60 16.49
CA ILE A 178 13.82 2.09 16.00
C ILE A 178 14.02 3.51 16.52
N ARG A 179 15.05 3.69 17.34
CA ARG A 179 15.39 5.00 17.91
C ARG A 179 16.67 5.56 17.30
N TYR A 180 16.61 6.82 16.87
CA TYR A 180 17.79 7.57 16.45
C TYR A 180 17.74 8.99 17.00
N LYS A 181 18.68 9.30 17.91
CA LYS A 181 18.68 10.53 18.71
C LYS A 181 17.33 10.67 19.44
N ASN A 182 16.58 11.75 19.17
CA ASN A 182 15.27 12.04 19.78
C ASN A 182 14.12 11.72 18.81
N MET A 183 14.30 10.76 17.91
CA MET A 183 13.28 10.33 16.95
C MET A 183 13.02 8.84 17.12
N ASP A 184 11.75 8.49 17.17
CA ASP A 184 11.24 7.15 17.36
C ASP A 184 10.42 6.76 16.11
N PHE A 185 10.78 5.62 15.52
CA PHE A 185 10.16 5.06 14.32
C PHE A 185 9.71 3.63 14.59
N PHE A 186 8.73 3.17 13.81
CA PHE A 186 8.13 1.85 13.99
C PHE A 186 8.08 1.11 12.67
N ASP A 187 8.66 -0.09 12.65
CA ASP A 187 8.77 -0.93 11.48
C ASP A 187 7.84 -2.15 11.59
N LYS A 188 7.20 -2.50 10.48
CA LYS A 188 6.36 -3.70 10.36
C LYS A 188 7.14 -5.02 10.42
N ASN A 189 8.45 -5.00 10.16
CA ASN A 189 9.32 -6.15 10.34
C ASN A 189 9.86 -6.14 11.78
N PRO A 190 9.51 -7.13 12.62
CA PRO A 190 9.91 -7.15 14.03
C PRO A 190 11.39 -7.54 14.23
N TYR A 191 12.10 -7.91 13.17
CA TYR A 191 13.48 -8.39 13.25
C TYR A 191 14.47 -7.30 12.81
N PRO A 192 15.59 -7.11 13.54
CA PRO A 192 16.59 -6.11 13.18
C PRO A 192 17.14 -6.30 11.77
N HIS A 193 17.18 -5.19 11.04
CA HIS A 193 17.82 -5.05 9.74
C HIS A 193 18.18 -3.57 9.53
N ASP A 194 18.85 -3.27 8.43
CA ASP A 194 19.39 -1.94 8.17
C ASP A 194 18.33 -1.01 7.58
N HIS A 195 18.40 0.28 7.96
CA HIS A 195 17.50 1.32 7.52
C HIS A 195 18.25 2.55 7.00
N ILE A 196 17.63 3.30 6.10
CA ILE A 196 18.06 4.65 5.72
C ILE A 196 17.10 5.67 6.35
N LEU A 197 17.66 6.60 7.10
CA LEU A 197 16.99 7.80 7.59
C LEU A 197 17.30 8.99 6.68
N ASP A 198 16.26 9.62 6.14
CA ASP A 198 16.35 10.94 5.52
C ASP A 198 16.27 12.03 6.60
N LEU A 199 17.33 12.82 6.76
CA LEU A 199 17.40 13.85 7.79
C LEU A 199 16.58 15.10 7.46
N HIS A 200 16.28 15.36 6.19
CA HIS A 200 15.47 16.52 5.79
C HIS A 200 14.00 16.23 6.04
N ASP A 201 13.51 15.12 5.48
CA ASP A 201 12.10 14.77 5.54
C ASP A 201 11.72 14.06 6.85
N LYS A 202 12.73 13.63 7.63
CA LYS A 202 12.57 12.83 8.86
C LYS A 202 11.77 11.56 8.61
N VAL A 203 12.09 10.88 7.51
CA VAL A 203 11.45 9.63 7.09
C VAL A 203 12.46 8.49 7.10
N LEU A 204 12.02 7.33 7.56
CA LEU A 204 12.84 6.12 7.65
C LEU A 204 12.32 5.05 6.67
N PHE A 205 13.24 4.35 6.00
CA PHE A 205 12.95 3.30 5.02
C PHE A 205 13.90 2.12 5.19
N ASP A 206 13.52 0.94 4.70
CA ASP A 206 14.41 -0.22 4.62
C ASP A 206 15.62 0.08 3.73
N TYR A 207 16.82 -0.32 4.18
CA TYR A 207 18.02 -0.23 3.35
C TYR A 207 18.04 -1.36 2.31
N GLN A 208 18.15 -0.96 1.03
CA GLN A 208 18.42 -1.88 -0.06
C GLN A 208 19.85 -1.67 -0.56
N GLN A 209 20.69 -2.72 -0.47
CA GLN A 209 22.13 -2.67 -0.71
C GLN A 209 22.56 -2.03 -2.05
N ASN A 210 21.67 -1.95 -3.03
CA ASN A 210 21.96 -1.42 -4.36
C ASN A 210 21.71 0.10 -4.51
N PHE A 211 21.27 0.79 -3.45
CA PHE A 211 20.98 2.22 -3.51
C PHE A 211 22.07 3.04 -2.82
N PRO A 212 22.72 3.98 -3.54
CA PRO A 212 23.71 4.85 -2.93
C PRO A 212 23.05 5.77 -1.90
N ILE A 213 23.67 5.87 -0.72
CA ILE A 213 23.23 6.74 0.36
C ILE A 213 23.58 8.19 -0.01
N ARG A 214 22.58 9.07 0.02
CA ARG A 214 22.76 10.50 -0.28
C ARG A 214 23.35 11.25 0.91
N GLU A 215 23.88 12.45 0.70
CA GLU A 215 24.53 13.24 1.76
C GLU A 215 23.61 13.55 2.96
N HIS A 216 22.32 13.78 2.71
CA HIS A 216 21.31 14.03 3.74
C HIS A 216 20.77 12.74 4.40
N GLN A 217 21.29 11.58 4.02
CA GLN A 217 20.82 10.28 4.50
C GLN A 217 21.83 9.66 5.48
N LYS A 218 21.30 8.87 6.43
CA LYS A 218 22.08 8.12 7.40
C LYS A 218 21.67 6.66 7.42
N LEU A 219 22.65 5.76 7.34
CA LEU A 219 22.45 4.34 7.61
C LEU A 219 22.28 4.12 9.11
N ILE A 220 21.18 3.49 9.48
CA ILE A 220 20.92 2.98 10.82
C ILE A 220 21.07 1.47 10.73
N VAL A 221 22.13 0.93 11.34
CA VAL A 221 22.38 -0.51 11.33
C VAL A 221 21.47 -1.16 12.37
N GLY A 222 20.72 -2.19 11.95
CA GLY A 222 19.86 -2.95 12.83
C GLY A 222 20.67 -3.65 13.91
N LYS A 223 20.69 -3.12 15.13
CA LYS A 223 21.30 -3.79 16.28
C LYS A 223 20.22 -4.48 17.10
N LEU A 224 20.47 -5.73 17.48
CA LEU A 224 19.74 -6.41 18.54
C LEU A 224 20.03 -5.63 19.84
N PHE A 225 19.03 -4.92 20.35
CA PHE A 225 19.01 -4.43 21.73
C PHE A 225 18.14 -5.36 22.56
#